data_AF-A0A833R7B4-F1
#
_entry.id   AF-A0A833R7B4-F1
#
_cell.length_a   1.000
_cell.length_b   1.000
_cell.length_c   1.000
_cell.angle_alpha   90.00
_cell.angle_beta   90.00
_cell.angle_gamma   90.00
#
_symmetry.space_group_name_H-M   'P 1'
#
loop_
_entity.id
_entity.type
_entity.pdbx_description
1 polymer ?
#
loop_
_entity_poly.entity_id
_entity_poly.type
_entity_poly.pdbx_seq_one_letter_code
_entity_poly.pdbx_strand_id
1 'polypeptide(L)'
;MVFNFVTGYSKPRLECPKDVIAELPPGRDEAFVTFDQPSTDLDWFRYVRSKPSWGTRLEANLTPGVHEITFFARHPVSKKQASCVLRIIVKEETYLQVLYVHFVIIQSHCEYHLQPSAEGE
;
A
#
# COMPACT_ATOMS: atom_id res chain seq x y z
N MET A 1 23.63 -36.90 29.99
CA MET A 1 23.65 -36.27 28.65
C MET A 1 22.45 -35.32 28.61
N VAL A 2 22.67 -34.02 28.45
CA VAL A 2 21.60 -33.02 28.55
C VAL A 2 20.80 -33.01 27.24
N PHE A 3 19.50 -33.22 27.30
CA PHE A 3 18.61 -32.91 26.18
C PHE A 3 18.55 -31.39 26.04
N ASN A 4 19.40 -30.84 25.16
CA ASN A 4 19.31 -29.44 24.74
C ASN A 4 18.03 -29.25 23.92
N PHE A 5 16.91 -29.05 24.62
CA PHE A 5 15.70 -28.47 24.04
C PHE A 5 16.06 -27.06 23.57
N VAL A 6 16.34 -26.90 22.27
CA VAL A 6 16.52 -25.58 21.66
C VAL A 6 15.17 -24.87 21.69
N THR A 7 14.92 -24.10 22.75
CA THR A 7 13.77 -23.18 22.92
C THR A 7 13.89 -21.94 22.01
N GLY A 8 14.54 -22.10 20.85
CA GLY A 8 15.27 -21.03 20.16
C GLY A 8 14.82 -20.73 18.73
N TYR A 9 13.56 -20.99 18.39
CA TYR A 9 12.96 -20.44 17.17
C TYR A 9 11.78 -19.55 17.52
N SER A 10 11.93 -18.23 17.36
CA SER A 10 10.86 -17.25 17.44
C SER A 10 9.82 -17.47 16.33
N LYS A 11 8.68 -16.76 16.43
CA LYS A 11 7.80 -16.54 15.28
C LYS A 11 8.56 -15.63 14.30
N PRO A 12 8.55 -15.90 12.98
CA PRO A 12 9.23 -15.05 12.01
C PRO A 12 8.66 -13.63 12.06
N ARG A 13 9.49 -12.62 11.78
CA ARG A 13 9.05 -11.23 11.65
C ARG A 13 8.32 -11.06 10.32
N LEU A 14 7.13 -10.46 10.37
CA LEU A 14 6.37 -10.05 9.19
C LEU A 14 5.57 -8.80 9.55
N GLU A 15 6.00 -7.67 9.02
CA GLU A 15 5.39 -6.35 9.21
C GLU A 15 4.80 -5.90 7.87
N CYS A 16 3.52 -5.57 7.86
CA CYS A 16 2.86 -5.12 6.63
C CYS A 16 3.26 -3.67 6.29
N PRO A 17 3.25 -3.32 5.00
CA PRO A 17 3.35 -1.93 4.56
C PRO A 17 2.12 -1.12 5.00
N LYS A 18 2.14 0.19 4.75
CA LYS A 18 0.97 1.05 4.98
C LYS A 18 -0.17 0.68 4.02
N ASP A 19 -1.40 0.86 4.47
CA ASP A 19 -2.58 0.75 3.62
C ASP A 19 -2.50 1.74 2.45
N VAL A 20 -2.93 1.31 1.28
CA VAL A 20 -2.84 2.08 0.03
C VAL A 20 -4.21 2.59 -0.37
N ILE A 21 -4.29 3.88 -0.69
CA ILE A 21 -5.47 4.49 -1.32
C ILE A 21 -5.07 4.77 -2.76
N ALA A 22 -5.81 4.18 -3.70
CA ALA A 22 -5.65 4.42 -5.13
C ALA A 22 -6.87 5.19 -5.65
N GLU A 23 -6.62 6.11 -6.56
CA GLU A 23 -7.65 6.90 -7.23
C GLU A 23 -7.85 6.36 -8.64
N LEU A 24 -9.10 6.19 -9.04
CA LEU A 24 -9.51 5.67 -10.33
C LEU A 24 -10.00 6.82 -11.21
N PRO A 25 -9.29 7.18 -12.30
CA PRO A 25 -9.68 8.26 -13.18
C PRO A 25 -11.08 8.07 -13.78
N PRO A 26 -11.84 9.16 -13.99
CA PRO A 26 -13.19 9.07 -14.55
C PRO A 26 -13.17 8.41 -15.93
N GLY A 27 -14.06 7.43 -16.13
CA GLY A 27 -14.16 6.67 -17.38
C GLY A 27 -13.20 5.49 -17.51
N ARG A 28 -12.60 5.02 -16.40
CA ARG A 28 -11.88 3.75 -16.31
C ARG A 28 -12.59 2.79 -15.34
N ASP A 29 -12.43 1.49 -15.59
CA ASP A 29 -12.99 0.42 -14.73
C ASP A 29 -11.96 -0.15 -13.73
N GLU A 30 -10.66 0.04 -14.00
CA GLU A 30 -9.56 -0.50 -13.19
C GLU A 30 -8.45 0.54 -12.94
N ALA A 31 -7.94 0.58 -11.71
CA ALA A 31 -6.78 1.36 -11.29
C ALA A 31 -5.55 0.45 -11.23
N PHE A 32 -4.42 0.88 -11.79
CA PHE A 32 -3.13 0.22 -11.58
C PHE A 32 -2.55 0.65 -10.23
N VAL A 33 -2.35 -0.31 -9.33
CA VAL A 33 -1.90 -0.06 -7.96
C VAL A 33 -0.60 -0.81 -7.71
N THR A 34 0.39 -0.10 -7.17
CA THR A 34 1.63 -0.66 -6.62
C THR A 34 1.69 -0.45 -5.12
N PHE A 35 2.39 -1.31 -4.39
CA PHE A 35 2.51 -1.24 -2.93
C PHE A 35 3.83 -1.83 -2.43
N ASP A 36 4.30 -1.36 -1.28
CA ASP A 36 5.59 -1.77 -0.73
C ASP A 36 5.61 -3.26 -0.32
N GLN A 37 6.80 -3.86 -0.37
CA GLN A 37 7.01 -5.21 0.13
C GLN A 37 6.94 -5.25 1.67
N PRO A 38 6.16 -6.17 2.29
CA PRO A 38 6.22 -6.44 3.73
C PRO A 38 7.65 -6.73 4.25
N SER A 39 8.01 -6.09 5.36
CA SER A 39 9.30 -6.29 6.04
C SER A 39 9.31 -7.66 6.74
N THR A 40 10.31 -8.50 6.44
CA THR A 40 10.42 -9.85 7.01
C THR A 40 11.88 -10.26 7.22
N ASP A 41 12.09 -11.24 8.10
CA ASP A 41 13.37 -11.91 8.36
C ASP A 41 13.56 -13.21 7.53
N LEU A 42 12.58 -13.58 6.69
CA LEU A 42 12.64 -14.74 5.81
C LEU A 42 12.89 -14.36 4.34
N ASP A 43 13.44 -15.31 3.56
CA ASP A 43 13.48 -15.22 2.10
C ASP A 43 12.05 -15.11 1.53
N TRP A 44 11.77 -13.96 0.90
CA TRP A 44 10.48 -13.60 0.29
C TRP A 44 10.00 -14.65 -0.71
N PHE A 45 10.85 -15.01 -1.67
CA PHE A 45 10.47 -15.89 -2.78
C PHE A 45 10.26 -17.34 -2.32
N ARG A 46 11.01 -17.78 -1.31
CA ARG A 46 10.94 -19.16 -0.79
C ARG A 46 9.86 -19.35 0.27
N TYR A 47 9.71 -18.42 1.21
CA TYR A 47 8.99 -18.64 2.45
C TYR A 47 7.84 -17.66 2.72
N VAL A 48 7.65 -16.64 1.87
CA VAL A 48 6.48 -15.76 1.92
C VAL A 48 5.49 -16.10 0.80
N ARG A 49 4.20 -16.08 1.13
CA ARG A 49 3.08 -16.27 0.20
C ARG A 49 1.98 -15.26 0.52
N SER A 50 1.17 -14.91 -0.47
CA SER A 50 -0.01 -14.05 -0.28
C SER A 50 -1.30 -14.77 -0.62
N LYS A 51 -2.41 -14.29 -0.05
CA LYS A 51 -3.77 -14.48 -0.54
C LYS A 51 -4.40 -13.10 -0.73
N PRO A 52 -4.86 -12.75 -1.95
CA PRO A 52 -4.75 -13.50 -3.21
C PRO A 52 -3.29 -13.68 -3.67
N SER A 53 -3.04 -14.69 -4.51
CA SER A 53 -1.69 -15.11 -4.93
C SER A 53 -0.95 -14.10 -5.82
N TRP A 54 -1.66 -13.15 -6.43
CA TRP A 54 -1.03 -12.03 -7.13
C TRP A 54 -0.35 -11.05 -6.18
N GLY A 55 -0.72 -11.03 -4.89
CA GLY A 55 -0.16 -10.09 -3.90
C GLY A 55 1.37 -10.15 -3.72
N THR A 56 2.04 -11.27 -4.04
CA THR A 56 3.51 -11.33 -4.03
C THR A 56 4.17 -10.63 -5.23
N ARG A 57 3.40 -10.16 -6.22
CA ARG A 57 3.90 -9.36 -7.35
C ARG A 57 4.09 -7.88 -6.99
N LEU A 58 3.50 -7.42 -5.88
CA LEU A 58 3.53 -6.02 -5.40
C LEU A 58 2.81 -5.01 -6.32
N GLU A 59 2.08 -5.50 -7.31
CA GLU A 59 1.31 -4.72 -8.28
C GLU A 59 0.04 -5.48 -8.71
N ALA A 60 -1.02 -4.74 -9.03
CA ALA A 60 -2.24 -5.27 -9.65
C ALA A 60 -3.07 -4.17 -10.31
N ASN A 61 -3.87 -4.53 -11.32
CA ASN A 61 -5.06 -3.76 -11.67
C ASN A 61 -6.21 -4.16 -10.74
N LEU A 62 -6.93 -3.18 -10.21
CA LEU A 62 -8.02 -3.38 -9.25
C LEU A 62 -9.22 -2.48 -9.58
N THR A 63 -10.42 -3.04 -9.49
CA THR A 63 -11.70 -2.31 -9.61
C THR A 63 -11.94 -1.43 -8.37
N PRO A 64 -12.89 -0.48 -8.40
CA PRO A 64 -13.39 0.21 -7.21
C PRO A 64 -13.71 -0.74 -6.05
N GLY A 65 -13.43 -0.30 -4.82
CA GLY A 65 -13.73 -1.03 -3.60
C GLY A 65 -12.53 -1.27 -2.68
N VAL A 66 -12.68 -2.22 -1.76
CA VAL A 66 -11.65 -2.60 -0.77
C VAL A 66 -11.13 -3.99 -1.09
N HIS A 67 -9.83 -4.09 -1.33
CA HIS A 67 -9.12 -5.32 -1.62
C HIS A 67 -8.15 -5.63 -0.48
N GLU A 68 -8.26 -6.82 0.12
CA GLU A 68 -7.40 -7.23 1.22
C GLU A 68 -6.39 -8.30 0.76
N ILE A 69 -5.11 -8.08 1.08
CA ILE A 69 -4.03 -9.03 0.81
C ILE A 69 -3.48 -9.52 2.14
N THR A 70 -3.69 -10.80 2.45
CA THR A 70 -3.06 -11.45 3.59
C THR A 70 -1.72 -12.06 3.17
N PHE A 71 -0.63 -11.58 3.76
CA PHE A 71 0.70 -12.18 3.62
C PHE A 71 0.94 -13.23 4.70
N PHE A 72 1.74 -14.24 4.37
CA PHE A 72 2.05 -15.39 5.21
C PHE A 72 3.54 -15.72 5.11
N ALA A 73 4.27 -15.58 6.22
CA ALA A 73 5.69 -15.94 6.33
C ALA A 73 5.83 -17.20 7.17
N ARG A 74 6.35 -18.31 6.60
CA ARG A 74 6.47 -19.60 7.30
C ARG A 74 7.92 -20.05 7.44
N HIS A 75 8.39 -20.13 8.68
CA HIS A 75 9.77 -20.50 9.00
C HIS A 75 10.08 -21.96 8.59
N PRO A 76 11.17 -22.23 7.84
CA PRO A 76 11.42 -23.55 7.24
C PRO A 76 11.63 -24.68 8.25
N VAL A 77 12.34 -24.42 9.35
CA VAL A 77 12.66 -25.44 10.37
C VAL A 77 11.52 -25.58 11.38
N SER A 78 11.31 -24.58 12.24
CA SER A 78 10.30 -24.59 13.32
C SER A 78 8.83 -24.66 12.88
N LYS A 79 8.54 -24.50 11.57
CA LYS A 79 7.20 -24.40 10.97
C LYS A 79 6.29 -23.30 11.52
N LYS A 80 6.76 -22.47 12.46
CA LYS A 80 6.06 -21.29 12.98
C LYS A 80 5.76 -20.32 11.84
N GLN A 81 4.63 -19.62 11.95
CA GLN A 81 4.11 -18.76 10.89
C GLN A 81 3.71 -17.40 11.45
N ALA A 82 3.96 -16.36 10.66
CA ALA A 82 3.40 -15.04 10.83
C ALA A 82 2.48 -14.68 9.66
N SER A 83 1.56 -13.75 9.93
CA SER A 83 0.64 -13.22 8.94
C SER A 83 0.38 -11.74 9.23
N CYS A 84 0.21 -10.95 8.17
CA CYS A 84 -0.25 -9.58 8.24
C CYS A 84 -1.21 -9.30 7.07
N VAL A 85 -2.04 -8.27 7.18
CA VAL A 85 -3.02 -7.87 6.15
C VAL A 85 -2.69 -6.47 5.67
N LEU A 86 -2.62 -6.29 4.35
CA LEU A 86 -2.59 -5.00 3.67
C LEU A 86 -3.98 -4.74 3.10
N ARG A 87 -4.51 -3.52 3.28
CA ARG A 87 -5.74 -3.07 2.65
C ARG A 87 -5.42 -2.08 1.53
N ILE A 88 -5.99 -2.33 0.36
CA ILE A 88 -5.96 -1.43 -0.79
C ILE A 88 -7.39 -0.92 -0.99
N ILE A 89 -7.54 0.40 -1.05
CA ILE A 89 -8.83 1.08 -1.21
C ILE A 89 -8.79 1.82 -2.53
N VAL A 90 -9.49 1.30 -3.54
CA VAL A 90 -9.67 1.97 -4.83
C VAL A 90 -10.92 2.83 -4.76
N LYS A 91 -10.76 4.14 -4.93
CA LYS A 91 -11.85 5.13 -4.94
C LYS A 91 -12.04 5.68 -6.34
N GLU A 92 -13.29 5.85 -6.76
CA GLU A 92 -13.64 6.56 -7.99
C GLU A 92 -13.34 8.06 -7.86
N GLU A 93 -12.60 8.62 -8.83
CA GLU A 93 -12.48 10.07 -9.01
C GLU A 93 -13.80 10.61 -9.56
N THR A 94 -14.61 11.24 -8.70
CA THR A 94 -15.80 11.93 -9.23
C THR A 94 -15.37 13.16 -10.02
N TYR A 95 -16.04 13.43 -11.15
CA TYR A 95 -15.77 14.62 -11.96
C TYR A 95 -15.90 15.93 -11.15
N LEU A 96 -16.75 15.94 -10.11
CA LEU A 96 -16.86 17.02 -9.15
C LEU A 96 -15.58 17.23 -8.32
N GLN A 97 -14.88 16.18 -7.91
CA GLN A 97 -13.58 16.31 -7.22
C GLN A 97 -12.51 16.84 -8.17
N VAL A 98 -12.45 16.33 -9.41
CA VAL A 98 -11.50 16.82 -10.43
C VAL A 98 -11.74 18.31 -10.72
N LEU A 99 -12.99 18.71 -10.95
CA LEU A 99 -13.36 20.11 -11.13
C LEU A 99 -13.08 20.97 -9.89
N TYR A 100 -13.34 20.46 -8.68
CA TYR A 100 -13.09 21.19 -7.44
C TYR A 100 -11.59 21.43 -7.22
N VAL A 101 -10.75 20.40 -7.38
CA VAL A 101 -9.28 20.55 -7.31
C VAL A 101 -8.80 21.53 -8.37
N HIS A 102 -9.25 21.40 -9.61
CA HIS A 102 -8.87 22.32 -10.69
C HIS A 102 -9.32 23.76 -10.41
N PHE A 103 -10.53 23.96 -9.89
CA PHE A 103 -11.06 25.27 -9.50
C PHE A 103 -10.27 25.88 -8.33
N VAL A 104 -9.96 25.11 -7.28
CA VAL A 104 -9.15 25.57 -6.14
C VAL A 104 -7.73 25.94 -6.59
N ILE A 105 -7.10 25.14 -7.46
CA ILE A 105 -5.78 25.47 -8.02
C ILE A 105 -5.83 26.76 -8.85
N ILE A 106 -6.88 26.97 -9.66
CA ILE A 106 -7.10 28.23 -10.39
C ILE A 106 -7.30 29.40 -9.42
N GLN A 107 -8.12 29.25 -8.37
CA GLN A 107 -8.34 30.28 -7.36
C GLN A 107 -7.05 30.67 -6.64
N SER A 108 -6.29 29.69 -6.12
CA SER A 108 -5.02 29.96 -5.45
C SER A 108 -3.97 30.57 -6.39
N HIS A 109 -3.95 30.19 -7.67
CA HIS A 109 -3.07 30.82 -8.65
C HIS A 109 -3.48 32.27 -8.96
N CYS A 110 -4.79 32.56 -9.00
CA CYS A 110 -5.30 33.93 -9.05
C CYS A 110 -4.94 34.76 -7.80
N GLU A 111 -5.01 34.19 -6.59
CA GLU A 111 -4.61 34.89 -5.37
C GLU A 111 -3.11 35.21 -5.35
N TYR A 112 -2.25 34.29 -5.81
CA TYR A 112 -0.81 34.57 -5.95
C TYR A 112 -0.52 35.69 -6.97
N HIS A 113 -1.26 35.75 -8.08
CA HIS A 113 -1.13 36.84 -9.06
C HIS A 113 -1.73 38.18 -8.61
N LEU A 114 -2.44 38.22 -7.47
CA LEU A 114 -3.03 39.41 -6.88
C LEU A 114 -2.23 39.96 -5.68
N GLN A 115 -1.04 39.43 -5.40
CA GLN A 115 -0.10 40.12 -4.52
C GLN A 115 0.27 41.48 -5.15
N PRO A 116 -0.06 42.63 -4.52
CA PRO A 116 0.38 43.90 -5.04
C PRO A 116 1.91 43.93 -5.00
N SER A 117 2.53 44.28 -6.13
CA SER A 117 3.91 44.76 -6.12
C SER A 117 3.99 45.90 -5.11
N ALA A 118 4.70 45.69 -4.01
CA ALA A 118 5.11 46.77 -3.14
C ALA A 118 6.10 47.62 -3.94
N GLU A 119 5.59 48.63 -4.64
CA GLU A 119 6.42 49.67 -5.23
C GLU A 119 7.20 50.33 -4.09
N GLY A 120 8.51 50.47 -4.30
CA GLY A 120 9.45 50.79 -3.23
C GLY A 120 9.41 52.25 -2.78
N GLU A 121 10.04 52.48 -1.64
CA GLU A 121 10.49 53.78 -1.15
C GLU A 121 12.03 53.78 -1.03
#